data_AF-A0A2N9AQF2-F1
#
_entry.id   AF-A0A2N9AQF2-F1
#
_cell.length_a   1.000
_cell.length_b   1.000
_cell.length_c   1.000
_cell.angle_alpha   90.00
_cell.angle_beta   90.00
_cell.angle_gamma   90.00
#
_symmetry.space_group_name_H-M   'P 1'
#
loop_
_entity.id
_entity.type
_entity.pdbx_description
1 polymer ?
#
loop_
_entity_poly.entity_id
_entity_poly.type
_entity_poly.pdbx_seq_one_letter_code
_entity_poly.pdbx_strand_id
1 'polypeptide(L)' 'MDEFLTEMSEILEEDVTMSDELGRFESWDSLASLSVMAMADSKFGVRIGPQELNPAMTLDQLYTLIRSKKAS' A
#
# COMPACT_ATOMS: atom_id res chain seq x y z
N MET A 1 -12.28 -2.01 0.06
CA MET A 1 -11.71 -0.70 0.44
C MET A 1 -11.34 -0.74 1.91
N ASP A 2 -12.30 -1.05 2.77
CA ASP A 2 -12.11 -1.12 4.22
C ASP A 2 -10.97 -2.07 4.63
N GLU A 3 -10.94 -3.29 4.08
CA GLU A 3 -9.84 -4.25 4.33
C GLU A 3 -8.46 -3.67 3.96
N PHE A 4 -8.35 -2.90 2.87
CA PHE A 4 -7.08 -2.30 2.49
C PHE A 4 -6.61 -1.24 3.50
N LEU A 5 -7.51 -0.37 3.96
CA LEU A 5 -7.17 0.65 4.96
C LEU A 5 -6.83 0.02 6.32
N THR A 6 -7.52 -1.05 6.71
CA THR A 6 -7.17 -1.81 7.92
C THR A 6 -5.75 -2.36 7.84
N GLU A 7 -5.39 -3.05 6.76
CA GLU A 7 -4.05 -3.62 6.60
C GLU A 7 -2.98 -2.52 6.51
N MET A 8 -3.27 -1.41 5.82
CA MET A 8 -2.36 -0.26 5.77
C MET A 8 -2.16 0.38 7.14
N SER A 9 -3.21 0.48 7.95
CA SER A 9 -3.12 0.99 9.33
C SER A 9 -2.26 0.09 10.20
N GLU A 10 -2.38 -1.23 10.04
CA GLU A 10 -1.53 -2.20 10.76
C GLU A 10 -0.07 -2.12 10.34
N ILE A 11 0.21 -2.02 9.03
CA ILE A 11 1.58 -1.93 8.50
C ILE A 11 2.25 -0.62 8.91
N LEU A 12 1.50 0.48 8.91
CA LEU A 12 2.02 1.82 9.18
C LEU A 12 1.93 2.21 10.67
N GLU A 13 1.32 1.36 11.49
CA GLU A 13 1.14 1.56 12.93
C GLU A 13 0.45 2.90 13.28
N GLU A 14 -0.42 3.40 12.38
CA GLU A 14 -1.13 4.69 12.49
C GLU A 14 -2.51 4.60 11.84
N ASP A 15 -3.44 5.48 12.21
CA ASP A 15 -4.69 5.66 11.46
C ASP A 15 -4.40 6.25 10.07
N VAL A 16 -5.06 5.71 9.05
CA VAL A 16 -4.80 6.05 7.65
C VAL A 16 -6.05 6.47 6.90
N THR A 17 -5.85 7.32 5.89
CA THR A 17 -6.87 7.80 4.96
C THR A 17 -6.38 7.68 3.53
N MET A 18 -7.31 7.61 2.57
CA MET A 18 -6.96 7.45 1.15
C MET A 18 -6.09 8.59 0.58
N SER A 19 -6.17 9.80 1.17
CA SER A 19 -5.38 10.96 0.75
C SER A 19 -3.95 10.97 1.28
N ASP A 20 -3.59 10.03 2.15
CA ASP A 20 -2.29 10.03 2.79
C ASP A 20 -1.19 9.52 1.86
N GLU A 21 -0.09 10.26 1.79
CA GLU A 21 1.12 9.86 1.09
C GLU A 21 1.91 8.82 1.89
N LEU A 22 2.42 7.79 1.22
CA LEU A 22 3.20 6.73 1.88
C LEU A 22 4.40 7.28 2.65
N GLY A 23 5.11 8.25 2.08
CA GLY A 23 6.28 8.87 2.66
C GLY A 23 6.00 9.84 3.83
N ARG A 24 4.72 10.10 4.15
CA ARG A 24 4.38 10.94 5.32
C ARG A 24 4.56 10.19 6.64
N PHE A 25 4.47 8.87 6.61
CA PHE A 25 4.51 8.02 7.79
C PHE A 25 5.96 7.75 8.19
N GLU A 26 6.30 7.94 9.46
CA GLU A 26 7.65 7.62 9.97
C GLU A 26 7.97 6.12 9.85
N SER A 27 6.94 5.28 9.90
CA SER A 27 7.01 3.83 9.71
C SER A 27 7.27 3.42 8.26
N TRP A 28 7.21 4.34 7.29
CA TRP A 28 7.46 4.04 5.89
C TRP A 28 8.95 3.81 5.59
N ASP A 29 9.35 2.54 5.64
CA ASP A 29 10.71 2.10 5.37
C ASP A 29 10.76 0.88 4.41
N SER A 30 11.93 0.25 4.31
CA SER A 30 12.12 -0.97 3.52
C SER A 30 11.25 -2.14 4.00
N LEU A 31 10.97 -2.24 5.30
CA LEU A 31 10.13 -3.30 5.86
C LEU A 31 8.65 -3.02 5.57
N ALA A 32 8.17 -1.80 5.80
CA ALA A 32 6.80 -1.42 5.48
C ALA A 32 6.49 -1.59 3.98
N SER A 33 7.41 -1.17 3.10
CA SER A 33 7.25 -1.39 1.65
C SER A 33 7.23 -2.88 1.27
N LEU A 34 8.03 -3.73 1.92
CA LEU A 34 7.95 -5.19 1.77
C LEU A 34 6.61 -5.76 2.26
N SER A 35 6.12 -5.30 3.41
CA SER A 35 4.83 -5.70 3.96
C SER A 35 3.67 -5.31 3.04
N VAL A 36 3.71 -4.11 2.44
CA VAL A 36 2.73 -3.69 1.43
C VAL A 36 2.75 -4.60 0.20
N MET A 37 3.93 -4.94 -0.31
CA MET A 37 4.05 -5.87 -1.45
C MET A 37 3.50 -7.27 -1.11
N ALA A 38 3.78 -7.77 0.09
CA ALA A 38 3.26 -9.06 0.56
C ALA A 38 1.75 -9.04 0.79
N MET A 39 1.20 -7.94 1.32
CA MET A 39 -0.23 -7.72 1.47
C MET A 39 -0.92 -7.70 0.11
N ALA A 40 -0.36 -6.99 -0.89
CA ALA A 40 -0.90 -6.97 -2.24
C ALA A 40 -0.94 -8.36 -2.89
N ASP A 41 0.12 -9.16 -2.73
CA ASP A 41 0.18 -10.52 -3.28
C ASP A 41 -0.81 -11.46 -2.56
N SER A 42 -0.83 -11.45 -1.22
CA SER A 42 -1.64 -12.39 -0.42
C SER A 42 -3.14 -12.07 -0.41
N LYS A 43 -3.52 -10.79 -0.31
CA LYS A 43 -4.93 -10.37 -0.20
C LYS A 43 -5.58 -10.12 -1.56
N PHE A 44 -4.81 -9.58 -2.50
CA PHE A 44 -5.34 -9.14 -3.79
C PHE A 44 -4.88 -10.00 -4.96
N GLY A 45 -3.90 -10.89 -4.77
CA GLY A 45 -3.33 -11.72 -5.84
C GLY A 45 -2.49 -10.91 -6.83
N VAL A 46 -1.97 -9.76 -6.39
CA VAL A 46 -1.28 -8.79 -7.25
C VAL A 46 0.17 -8.64 -6.81
N ARG A 47 1.09 -8.84 -7.75
CA ARG A 47 2.50 -8.54 -7.53
C ARG A 47 2.80 -7.08 -7.87
N ILE A 48 3.34 -6.38 -6.88
CA ILE A 48 3.87 -5.02 -7.01
C ILE A 48 5.38 -5.10 -6.88
N GLY A 49 6.11 -4.43 -7.77
CA GLY A 49 7.55 -4.28 -7.64
C GLY A 49 7.93 -3.04 -6.81
N PRO A 50 9.14 -3.01 -6.21
CA PRO A 50 9.60 -1.88 -5.40
C PRO A 50 9.68 -0.58 -6.20
N GLN A 51 9.99 -0.64 -7.50
CA GLN A 51 9.98 0.53 -8.40
C GLN A 51 8.59 1.12 -8.66
N GLU A 52 7.52 0.38 -8.35
CA GLU A 52 6.14 0.85 -8.50
C GLU A 52 5.63 1.53 -7.21
N LEU A 53 6.36 1.38 -6.10
CA LEU A 53 6.09 2.06 -4.85
C LEU A 53 6.89 3.36 -4.81
N ASN A 54 6.20 4.47 -4.65
CA ASN A 54 6.79 5.80 -4.55
C ASN A 54 6.34 6.45 -3.23
N PRO A 55 7.25 6.95 -2.38
CA PRO A 55 6.88 7.66 -1.15
C PRO A 55 5.90 8.83 -1.38
N ALA A 56 5.94 9.50 -2.53
CA ALA A 56 5.02 10.59 -2.84
C ALA A 56 3.62 10.13 -3.29
N MET A 57 3.37 8.82 -3.41
CA MET A 57 2.07 8.31 -3.84
C MET A 57 1.12 8.18 -2.65
N THR A 58 -0.16 8.43 -2.90
CA THR A 58 -1.21 8.29 -1.89
C THR A 58 -1.70 6.85 -1.76
N LEU A 59 -2.36 6.54 -0.64
CA LEU A 59 -3.04 5.26 -0.45
C LEU A 59 -4.11 5.00 -1.51
N ASP A 60 -4.80 6.02 -2.00
CA ASP A 60 -5.74 5.90 -3.13
C ASP A 60 -5.04 5.47 -4.43
N GLN A 61 -3.88 6.06 -4.73
CA GLN A 61 -3.07 5.71 -5.89
C GLN A 61 -2.54 4.28 -5.79
N LEU A 62 -2.09 3.86 -4.61
CA LEU A 62 -1.66 2.49 -4.35
C LEU A 62 -2.84 1.50 -4.53
N TYR A 63 -4.00 1.80 -3.97
CA TYR A 63 -5.18 0.97 -4.11
C TYR A 63 -5.63 0.85 -5.58
N THR A 64 -5.56 1.95 -6.31
CA THR A 64 -5.85 1.99 -7.75
C THR A 64 -4.84 1.16 -8.55
N LEU A 65 -3.55 1.24 -8.22
CA LEU A 65 -2.50 0.41 -8.83
C LEU A 65 -2.81 -1.08 -8.64
N ILE A 66 -3.10 -1.50 -7.41
CA ILE A 66 -3.48 -2.89 -7.08
C ILE A 66 -4.67 -3.33 -7.94
N ARG A 67 -5.73 -2.52 -7.97
CA ARG A 67 -6.95 -2.84 -8.73
C ARG A 67 -6.72 -2.91 -10.23
N SER A 68 -5.87 -2.03 -10.78
CA SER A 68 -5.58 -2.00 -12.22
C SER A 68 -4.89 -3.28 -12.69
N LYS A 69 -3.99 -3.83 -11.87
CA LYS A 69 -3.28 -5.08 -12.15
C LYS A 69 -4.16 -6.31 -12.01
N LYS A 70 -5.10 -6.32 -11.06
CA LYS A 70 -6.06 -7.42 -10.90
C LYS A 70 -6.99 -7.60 -12.11
N ALA A 71 -7.25 -6.51 -12.84
CA ALA A 71 -8.10 -6.53 -14.02
C ALA A 71 -7.37 -6.95 -15.32
N SER A 72 -6.06 -7.22 -15.25
CA SER A 72 -5.21 -7.65 -16.39
C SER A 72 -4.94 -9.14 -16.40
#